data_AF-A0AAW9RHU0-F1
#
_entry.id   AF-A0AAW9RHU0-F1
#
_cell.length_a   1.000
_cell.length_b   1.000
_cell.length_c   1.000
_cell.angle_alpha   90.00
_cell.angle_beta   90.00
_cell.angle_gamma   90.00
#
_symmetry.space_group_name_H-M   'P 1'
#
loop_
_entity.id
_entity.type
_entity.pdbx_description
1 polymer ?
#
loop_
_entity_poly.entity_id
_entity_poly.type
_entity_poly.pdbx_seq_one_letter_code
_entity_poly.pdbx_strand_id
1 'polypeptide(L)'
;MEPKVRPSGNVSTTHARQTGATLVEMLVASLLSIVVSSTAIVLISDGLGNNARILEDTRLSNEMRRTMQIMSRDVRRAGYTAAAMWCLANTVCLPDASINLPVDADLPLLGSFDLPAGIQIAESNDCFIFEVDRNRDGTISADEYGAYRSRTVNGARRMEAWTGSTVPDCAADDSAWIGLTSSQLVDIVNFRVDDDQSVQEVVATDLLGNTTNQRLRRVRLVLQGRLRNAPEFQQTLETTIDVRNDILL
;
A
#
# COMPACT_ATOMS: atom_id res chain seq x y z
N MET A 1 40.40 -80.50 30.05
CA MET A 1 41.77 -80.03 29.70
C MET A 1 41.57 -78.86 28.77
N GLU A 2 41.91 -77.60 29.08
CA GLU A 2 42.75 -76.97 30.10
C GLU A 2 42.20 -75.56 30.38
N PRO A 3 42.40 -74.98 31.58
CA PRO A 3 42.13 -73.58 31.82
C PRO A 3 43.25 -72.69 31.24
N LYS A 4 42.89 -71.76 30.36
CA LYS A 4 43.80 -70.77 29.77
C LYS A 4 44.17 -69.71 30.81
N VAL A 5 45.48 -69.65 31.10
CA VAL A 5 46.16 -68.73 32.03
C VAL A 5 45.96 -67.26 31.61
N ARG A 6 45.63 -66.39 32.58
CA ARG A 6 45.61 -64.93 32.41
C ARG A 6 47.04 -64.37 32.55
N PRO A 7 47.49 -63.43 31.68
CA PRO A 7 48.58 -62.54 32.03
C PRO A 7 48.02 -61.32 32.78
N SER A 8 48.54 -61.07 34.00
CA SER A 8 48.33 -59.83 34.72
C SER A 8 49.15 -58.72 34.06
N GLY A 9 48.48 -57.91 33.23
CA GLY A 9 49.03 -56.64 32.78
C GLY A 9 48.92 -55.62 33.92
N ASN A 10 50.07 -55.20 34.46
CA ASN A 10 50.14 -54.04 35.35
C ASN A 10 49.66 -52.80 34.60
N VAL A 11 48.47 -52.29 34.95
CA VAL A 11 48.05 -50.95 34.57
C VAL A 11 48.80 -49.99 35.48
N SER A 12 49.90 -49.42 34.99
CA SER A 12 50.54 -48.29 35.63
C SER A 12 49.60 -47.09 35.49
N THR A 13 48.82 -46.81 36.53
CA THR A 13 48.06 -45.57 36.63
C THR A 13 49.06 -44.45 36.88
N THR A 14 49.47 -43.75 35.82
CA THR A 14 50.11 -42.45 35.97
C THR A 14 49.11 -41.53 36.66
N HIS A 15 49.31 -41.29 37.95
CA HIS A 15 48.58 -40.26 38.67
C HIS A 15 48.90 -38.92 38.00
N ALA A 16 47.97 -38.42 37.19
CA ALA A 16 48.03 -37.04 36.73
C ALA A 16 48.14 -36.15 37.97
N ARG A 17 49.25 -35.43 38.09
CA ARG A 17 49.47 -34.47 39.18
C ARG A 17 48.31 -33.48 39.15
N GLN A 18 47.49 -33.46 40.20
CA GLN A 18 46.50 -32.41 40.40
C GLN A 18 47.24 -31.09 40.63
N THR A 19 47.27 -30.25 39.60
CA THR A 19 47.66 -28.84 39.75
C THR A 19 46.46 -28.13 40.37
N GLY A 20 46.51 -27.90 41.68
CA GLY A 20 45.52 -27.08 42.38
C GLY A 20 45.67 -25.63 41.95
N ALA A 21 44.55 -25.01 41.54
CA ALA A 21 44.52 -23.57 41.28
C ALA A 21 44.63 -22.81 42.60
N THR A 22 45.34 -21.69 42.59
CA THR A 22 45.40 -20.83 43.78
C THR A 22 44.09 -20.08 43.96
N LEU A 23 43.75 -19.71 45.19
CA LEU A 23 42.52 -18.95 45.48
C LEU A 23 42.49 -17.60 44.74
N VAL A 24 43.67 -17.00 44.51
CA VAL A 24 43.82 -15.77 43.72
C VAL A 24 43.53 -16.01 42.24
N GLU A 25 43.96 -17.14 41.67
CA GLU A 25 43.64 -17.52 40.28
C GLU A 25 42.13 -17.64 40.06
N MET A 26 41.41 -18.26 41.02
CA MET A 26 39.95 -18.37 40.95
C MET A 26 39.26 -17.01 41.06
N LEU A 27 39.79 -16.09 41.88
CA LEU A 27 39.28 -14.72 41.97
C LEU A 27 39.53 -13.94 40.67
N VAL A 28 40.74 -14.03 40.10
CA VAL A 28 41.06 -13.33 38.84
C VAL A 28 40.25 -13.91 37.68
N ALA A 29 40.10 -15.23 37.58
CA ALA A 29 39.31 -15.88 36.53
C ALA A 29 37.82 -15.50 36.60
N SER A 30 37.26 -15.44 37.81
CA SER A 30 35.86 -15.00 37.99
C SER A 30 35.66 -13.52 37.64
N LEU A 31 36.60 -12.65 38.01
CA LEU A 31 36.55 -11.23 37.64
C LEU A 31 36.58 -11.05 36.11
N LEU A 32 37.47 -11.74 35.41
CA LEU A 32 37.54 -11.70 33.95
C LEU A 32 36.25 -12.25 33.30
N SER A 33 35.69 -13.32 33.86
CA SER A 33 34.44 -13.92 33.36
C SER A 33 33.25 -12.98 33.50
N ILE A 34 33.17 -12.21 34.60
CA ILE A 34 32.11 -11.22 34.81
C ILE A 34 32.21 -10.08 33.79
N VAL A 35 33.43 -9.56 33.54
CA VAL A 35 33.65 -8.47 32.58
C VAL A 35 33.27 -8.89 31.16
N VAL A 36 33.69 -10.09 30.74
CA VAL A 36 33.36 -10.63 29.41
C VAL A 36 31.86 -10.88 29.27
N SER A 37 31.24 -11.48 30.28
CA SER A 37 29.79 -11.76 30.26
C SER A 37 28.97 -10.48 30.23
N SER A 38 29.38 -9.44 30.99
CA SER A 38 28.72 -8.13 30.96
C SER A 38 28.78 -7.50 29.56
N THR A 39 29.95 -7.56 28.91
CA THR A 39 30.11 -7.04 27.55
C THR A 39 29.24 -7.81 26.56
N ALA A 40 29.18 -9.14 26.67
CA ALA A 40 28.33 -9.98 25.83
C ALA A 40 26.83 -9.66 26.01
N ILE A 41 26.37 -9.45 27.25
CA ILE A 41 24.97 -9.09 27.55
C ILE A 41 24.61 -7.74 26.91
N VAL A 42 25.49 -6.74 26.97
CA VAL A 42 25.26 -5.43 26.34
C VAL A 42 25.12 -5.59 24.83
N LEU A 43 26.05 -6.29 24.18
CA LEU A 43 26.00 -6.50 22.72
C LEU A 43 24.73 -7.24 22.28
N ILE A 44 24.29 -8.25 23.04
CA ILE A 44 23.05 -8.98 22.74
C ILE A 44 21.83 -8.09 22.96
N SER A 45 21.82 -7.28 24.02
CA SER A 45 20.70 -6.37 24.32
C SER A 45 20.54 -5.31 23.24
N ASP A 46 21.65 -4.72 22.78
CA ASP A 46 21.66 -3.77 21.67
C ASP A 46 21.21 -4.44 20.36
N GLY A 47 21.66 -5.67 20.11
CA GLY A 47 21.22 -6.46 18.95
C GLY A 47 19.72 -6.74 18.94
N LEU A 48 19.13 -7.10 20.09
CA LEU A 48 17.69 -7.35 20.21
C LEU A 48 16.87 -6.07 20.01
N GLY A 49 17.29 -4.95 20.60
CA GLY A 49 16.64 -3.65 20.41
C GLY A 49 16.67 -3.17 18.96
N ASN A 50 17.82 -3.33 18.30
CA ASN A 50 17.98 -2.95 16.89
C ASN A 50 17.13 -3.84 15.96
N ASN A 51 17.10 -5.16 16.21
CA ASN A 51 16.26 -6.08 15.44
C ASN A 51 14.77 -5.75 15.59
N ALA A 52 14.30 -5.42 16.79
CA ALA A 52 12.91 -5.02 17.01
C ALA A 52 12.55 -3.76 16.20
N ARG A 53 13.41 -2.74 16.23
CA ARG A 53 13.26 -1.51 15.44
C ARG A 53 13.24 -1.76 13.93
N ILE A 54 14.13 -2.61 13.43
CA ILE A 54 14.17 -2.97 12.01
C ILE A 54 12.88 -3.67 11.58
N LEU A 55 12.36 -4.58 12.41
CA LEU A 55 11.10 -5.27 12.13
C LEU A 55 9.91 -4.32 12.12
N GLU A 56 9.89 -3.36 13.04
CA GLU A 56 8.87 -2.31 13.12
C GLU A 56 8.87 -1.41 11.87
N ASP A 57 10.03 -0.91 11.45
CA ASP A 57 10.18 -0.12 10.23
C ASP A 57 9.81 -0.92 8.97
N THR A 58 10.19 -2.19 8.93
CA THR A 58 9.82 -3.11 7.83
C THR A 58 8.31 -3.31 7.76
N ARG A 59 7.63 -3.45 8.91
CA ARG A 59 6.17 -3.60 8.97
C ARG A 59 5.46 -2.34 8.46
N LEU A 60 5.85 -1.16 8.95
CA LEU A 60 5.34 0.12 8.45
C LEU A 60 5.53 0.22 6.94
N SER A 61 6.75 -0.05 6.48
CA SER A 61 7.10 0.01 5.06
C SER A 61 6.28 -0.93 4.19
N ASN A 62 6.07 -2.17 4.64
CA ASN A 62 5.28 -3.15 3.89
C ASN A 62 3.80 -2.75 3.84
N GLU A 63 3.24 -2.25 4.94
CA GLU A 63 1.83 -1.85 5.01
C GLU A 63 1.55 -0.62 4.14
N MET A 64 2.42 0.39 4.20
CA MET A 64 2.34 1.59 3.39
C MET A 64 2.49 1.28 1.89
N ARG A 65 3.51 0.48 1.53
CA ARG A 65 3.74 0.08 0.13
C ARG A 65 2.60 -0.78 -0.42
N ARG A 66 2.10 -1.75 0.34
CA ARG A 66 0.95 -2.58 -0.06
C ARG A 66 -0.28 -1.73 -0.32
N THR A 67 -0.59 -0.80 0.58
CA THR A 67 -1.74 0.09 0.45
C THR A 67 -1.60 0.98 -0.79
N MET A 68 -0.43 1.59 -0.99
CA MET A 68 -0.15 2.41 -2.18
C MET A 68 -0.21 1.61 -3.48
N GLN A 69 0.30 0.37 -3.50
CA GLN A 69 0.24 -0.51 -4.67
C GLN A 69 -1.18 -0.90 -5.05
N ILE A 70 -2.04 -1.18 -4.06
CA ILE A 70 -3.45 -1.49 -4.29
C ILE A 70 -4.16 -0.27 -4.88
N MET A 71 -4.04 0.90 -4.24
CA MET A 71 -4.66 2.14 -4.72
C MET A 71 -4.18 2.52 -6.12
N SER A 72 -2.86 2.53 -6.36
CA SER A 72 -2.29 2.90 -7.67
C SER A 72 -2.72 1.94 -8.78
N ARG A 73 -2.80 0.62 -8.51
CA ARG A 73 -3.28 -0.36 -9.49
C ARG A 73 -4.74 -0.10 -9.86
N ASP A 74 -5.57 0.22 -8.88
CA ASP A 74 -7.00 0.43 -9.12
C ASP A 74 -7.24 1.77 -9.83
N VAL A 75 -6.51 2.83 -9.47
CA VAL A 75 -6.48 4.11 -10.20
C VAL A 75 -6.07 3.93 -11.66
N ARG A 76 -5.07 3.08 -11.96
CA ARG A 76 -4.67 2.79 -13.35
C ARG A 76 -5.77 2.16 -14.19
N ARG A 77 -6.71 1.46 -13.53
CA ARG A 77 -7.85 0.79 -14.17
C ARG A 77 -9.13 1.62 -14.12
N ALA A 78 -9.12 2.73 -13.40
CA ALA A 78 -10.28 3.58 -13.23
C ALA A 78 -10.70 4.23 -14.54
N GLY A 79 -11.97 4.59 -14.61
CA GLY A 79 -12.54 5.31 -15.74
C GLY A 79 -12.73 4.43 -16.97
N TYR A 80 -12.92 3.12 -16.81
CA TYR A 80 -13.34 2.25 -17.90
C TYR A 80 -14.62 2.79 -18.53
N THR A 81 -14.68 2.82 -19.86
CA THR A 81 -15.88 3.06 -20.64
C THR A 81 -15.87 2.09 -21.81
N ALA A 82 -17.01 1.47 -22.13
CA ALA A 82 -17.12 0.61 -23.31
C ALA A 82 -16.81 1.36 -24.61
N ALA A 83 -17.01 2.68 -24.63
CA ALA A 83 -16.65 3.51 -25.77
C ALA A 83 -15.12 3.66 -25.92
N ALA A 84 -14.30 3.42 -24.89
CA ALA A 84 -12.86 3.66 -25.00
C ALA A 84 -12.18 2.76 -26.04
N MET A 85 -12.65 1.52 -26.22
CA MET A 85 -12.14 0.65 -27.28
C MET A 85 -12.55 1.16 -28.67
N TRP A 86 -13.71 1.80 -28.79
CA TRP A 86 -14.15 2.47 -30.01
C TRP A 86 -13.42 3.78 -30.29
N CYS A 87 -13.05 4.51 -29.22
CA CYS A 87 -12.34 5.78 -29.27
C CYS A 87 -10.82 5.65 -29.45
N LEU A 88 -10.27 4.45 -29.24
CA LEU A 88 -8.83 4.22 -29.38
C LEU A 88 -8.40 4.46 -30.84
N ALA A 89 -7.72 5.59 -31.06
CA ALA A 89 -7.29 6.07 -32.39
C ALA A 89 -8.44 6.38 -33.38
N ASN A 90 -9.66 6.63 -32.87
CA ASN A 90 -10.79 7.07 -33.69
C ASN A 90 -11.21 8.49 -33.30
N THR A 91 -11.18 9.41 -34.27
CA THR A 91 -11.63 10.80 -34.09
C THR A 91 -13.14 10.91 -33.89
N VAL A 92 -13.89 9.85 -34.21
CA VAL A 92 -15.33 9.73 -34.00
C VAL A 92 -15.57 8.94 -32.71
N CYS A 93 -15.13 9.50 -31.58
CA CYS A 93 -15.32 8.92 -30.23
C CYS A 93 -16.75 9.14 -29.69
N LEU A 94 -17.53 9.94 -30.40
CA LEU A 94 -18.97 10.11 -30.29
C LEU A 94 -19.51 10.08 -31.73
N PRO A 95 -20.76 9.64 -31.98
CA PRO A 95 -21.37 9.87 -33.29
C PRO A 95 -21.24 11.37 -33.56
N ASP A 96 -20.67 11.73 -34.70
CA ASP A 96 -20.56 13.10 -35.19
C ASP A 96 -21.91 13.81 -35.01
N ALA A 97 -22.00 14.60 -33.94
CA ALA A 97 -23.22 15.24 -33.51
C ALA A 97 -22.84 16.48 -32.71
N SER A 98 -22.56 17.54 -33.45
CA SER A 98 -23.13 18.83 -33.11
C SER A 98 -24.66 18.69 -32.97
N ILE A 99 -25.13 18.15 -31.85
CA ILE A 99 -26.55 18.05 -31.56
C ILE A 99 -26.70 18.47 -30.11
N ASN A 100 -27.36 19.61 -29.92
CA ASN A 100 -28.23 19.84 -28.77
C ASN A 100 -29.09 18.58 -28.61
N LEU A 101 -28.63 17.62 -27.82
CA LEU A 101 -29.44 16.47 -27.45
C LEU A 101 -30.61 17.05 -26.66
N PRO A 102 -31.86 16.90 -27.13
CA PRO A 102 -33.01 17.16 -26.28
C PRO A 102 -32.82 16.29 -25.05
N VAL A 103 -32.96 16.90 -23.88
CA VAL A 103 -32.71 16.33 -22.54
C VAL A 103 -33.62 15.13 -22.20
N ASP A 104 -34.35 14.59 -23.18
CA ASP A 104 -35.52 13.72 -23.01
C ASP A 104 -35.48 12.45 -23.87
N ALA A 105 -34.32 12.05 -24.41
CA ALA A 105 -34.19 10.77 -25.11
C ALA A 105 -33.59 9.71 -24.18
N ASP A 106 -34.43 8.77 -23.75
CA ASP A 106 -34.09 7.47 -23.17
C ASP A 106 -33.19 6.64 -24.12
N LEU A 107 -31.96 7.09 -24.32
CA LEU A 107 -30.87 6.28 -24.83
C LEU A 107 -30.21 5.63 -23.61
N PRO A 108 -30.32 4.30 -23.42
CA PRO A 108 -29.77 3.61 -22.25
C PRO A 108 -28.23 3.55 -22.26
N LEU A 109 -27.56 4.35 -23.09
CA LEU A 109 -26.11 4.32 -23.30
C LEU A 109 -25.38 5.59 -22.87
N LEU A 110 -26.06 6.68 -22.54
CA LEU A 110 -25.42 7.93 -22.08
C LEU A 110 -26.38 8.69 -21.16
N GLY A 111 -26.58 8.19 -19.94
CA GLY A 111 -27.24 8.97 -18.89
C GLY A 111 -26.42 10.21 -18.57
N SER A 112 -27.02 11.40 -18.68
CA SER A 112 -26.49 12.71 -18.24
C SER A 112 -25.04 13.03 -18.64
N PHE A 113 -24.84 14.04 -19.47
CA PHE A 113 -23.55 14.70 -19.75
C PHE A 113 -23.03 15.51 -18.53
N ASP A 114 -23.09 14.90 -17.37
CA ASP A 114 -22.35 15.14 -16.14
C ASP A 114 -21.70 13.80 -15.73
N LEU A 115 -21.29 12.98 -16.72
CA LEU A 115 -20.67 11.68 -16.51
C LEU A 115 -19.39 11.86 -15.71
N PRO A 116 -19.30 11.39 -14.46
CA PRO A 116 -18.02 11.29 -13.78
C PRO A 116 -17.33 10.01 -14.25
N ALA A 117 -17.21 9.79 -15.58
CA ALA A 117 -16.57 8.63 -16.18
C ALA A 117 -15.08 8.61 -15.80
N GLY A 118 -14.76 8.15 -14.60
CA GLY A 118 -13.46 8.48 -14.01
C GLY A 118 -13.36 8.42 -12.49
N ILE A 119 -12.55 9.34 -11.99
CA ILE A 119 -12.14 9.45 -10.60
C ILE A 119 -12.73 10.76 -10.07
N GLN A 120 -13.58 10.66 -9.06
CA GLN A 120 -14.11 11.80 -8.31
C GLN A 120 -13.29 11.97 -7.04
N ILE A 121 -12.70 13.14 -6.86
CA ILE A 121 -11.91 13.48 -5.69
C ILE A 121 -12.76 14.35 -4.78
N ALA A 122 -12.86 13.98 -3.50
CA ALA A 122 -13.57 14.79 -2.52
C ALA A 122 -12.85 16.13 -2.30
N GLU A 123 -13.56 17.20 -1.99
CA GLU A 123 -12.98 18.54 -1.75
C GLU A 123 -11.91 18.55 -0.64
N SER A 124 -12.03 17.64 0.33
CA SER A 124 -11.07 17.42 1.41
C SER A 124 -9.76 16.77 0.95
N ASN A 125 -9.69 16.26 -0.28
CA ASN A 125 -8.58 15.51 -0.86
C ASN A 125 -8.19 14.24 -0.08
N ASP A 126 -9.02 13.76 0.85
CA ASP A 126 -8.74 12.60 1.70
C ASP A 126 -9.61 11.37 1.37
N CYS A 127 -10.38 11.48 0.29
CA CYS A 127 -11.20 10.44 -0.30
C CYS A 127 -11.26 10.60 -1.82
N PHE A 128 -11.29 9.49 -2.53
CA PHE A 128 -11.68 9.49 -3.94
C PHE A 128 -12.53 8.26 -4.26
N ILE A 129 -13.46 8.44 -5.19
CA ILE A 129 -14.33 7.43 -5.75
C ILE A 129 -13.89 7.21 -7.19
N PHE A 130 -13.93 5.98 -7.66
CA PHE A 130 -13.57 5.63 -9.02
C PHE A 130 -14.47 4.53 -9.55
N GLU A 131 -14.74 4.61 -10.84
CA GLU A 131 -15.57 3.65 -11.54
C GLU A 131 -14.73 2.52 -12.13
N VAL A 132 -15.24 1.30 -12.02
CA VAL A 132 -14.67 0.09 -12.61
C VAL A 132 -15.79 -0.74 -13.21
N ASP A 133 -15.88 -0.81 -14.54
CA ASP A 133 -16.77 -1.78 -15.19
C ASP A 133 -16.27 -3.22 -14.90
N ARG A 134 -16.92 -3.87 -13.93
CA ARG A 134 -16.49 -5.19 -13.43
C ARG A 134 -17.06 -6.29 -14.31
N ASN A 135 -18.27 -6.09 -14.82
CA ASN A 135 -19.01 -7.09 -15.57
C ASN A 135 -18.75 -7.01 -17.10
N ARG A 136 -18.14 -5.91 -17.57
CA ARG A 136 -17.78 -5.60 -18.96
C ARG A 136 -18.97 -5.45 -19.89
N ASP A 137 -20.12 -5.03 -19.37
CA ASP A 137 -21.31 -4.78 -20.18
C ASP A 137 -21.32 -3.39 -20.81
N GLY A 138 -20.38 -2.52 -20.42
CA GLY A 138 -20.23 -1.18 -20.97
C GLY A 138 -21.16 -0.15 -20.38
N THR A 139 -21.93 -0.51 -19.36
CA THR A 139 -22.73 0.38 -18.53
C THR A 139 -22.12 0.43 -17.14
N ILE A 140 -22.32 1.53 -16.42
CA ILE A 140 -21.87 1.65 -15.04
C ILE A 140 -23.08 1.44 -14.15
N SER A 141 -23.05 0.39 -13.31
CA SER A 141 -24.04 0.19 -12.25
C SER A 141 -23.50 0.58 -10.87
N ALA A 142 -24.41 0.78 -9.91
CA ALA A 142 -24.07 1.27 -8.59
C ALA A 142 -23.10 0.35 -7.81
N ASP A 143 -22.98 -0.92 -8.17
CA ASP A 143 -22.08 -1.92 -7.58
C ASP A 143 -20.68 -1.97 -8.22
N GLU A 144 -20.43 -1.10 -9.19
CA GLU A 144 -19.21 -1.02 -10.00
C GLU A 144 -18.30 0.14 -9.59
N TYR A 145 -18.62 0.76 -8.46
CA TYR A 145 -17.79 1.78 -7.86
C TYR A 145 -16.78 1.18 -6.87
N GLY A 146 -15.57 1.70 -6.90
CA GLY A 146 -14.58 1.58 -5.83
C GLY A 146 -14.33 2.94 -5.20
N ALA A 147 -13.85 2.94 -3.96
CA ALA A 147 -13.41 4.17 -3.32
C ALA A 147 -12.34 3.89 -2.28
N TYR A 148 -11.52 4.89 -2.03
CA TYR A 148 -10.53 4.90 -0.98
C TYR A 148 -10.68 6.15 -0.16
N ARG A 149 -10.60 6.03 1.16
CA ARG A 149 -10.59 7.17 2.07
C ARG A 149 -9.65 6.94 3.23
N SER A 150 -9.30 8.01 3.91
CA SER A 150 -8.64 7.92 5.20
C SER A 150 -9.60 8.38 6.30
N ARG A 151 -9.73 7.59 7.37
CA ARG A 151 -10.69 7.87 8.45
C ARG A 151 -10.09 7.62 9.82
N THR A 152 -10.44 8.47 10.77
CA THR A 152 -10.03 8.32 12.17
C THR A 152 -10.95 7.35 12.88
N VAL A 153 -10.37 6.26 13.40
CA VAL A 153 -11.09 5.22 14.16
C VAL A 153 -10.30 4.95 15.45
N ASN A 154 -10.95 5.13 16.60
CA ASN A 154 -10.33 4.95 17.92
C ASN A 154 -9.05 5.79 18.14
N GLY A 155 -9.05 7.03 17.63
CA GLY A 155 -7.95 7.98 17.81
C GLY A 155 -6.71 7.74 16.95
N ALA A 156 -6.77 6.84 15.97
CA ALA A 156 -5.76 6.67 14.94
C ALA A 156 -6.41 6.70 13.56
N ARG A 157 -5.76 7.33 12.58
CA ARG A 157 -6.27 7.39 11.21
C ARG A 157 -5.82 6.14 10.45
N ARG A 158 -6.72 5.53 9.70
CA ARG A 158 -6.45 4.36 8.85
C ARG A 158 -6.95 4.60 7.43
N MET A 159 -6.39 3.86 6.47
CA MET A 159 -6.94 3.79 5.12
C MET A 159 -8.09 2.79 5.08
N GLU A 160 -9.14 3.14 4.37
CA GLU A 160 -10.31 2.30 4.13
C GLU A 160 -10.58 2.18 2.63
N ALA A 161 -11.11 1.04 2.21
CA ALA A 161 -11.61 0.78 0.87
C ALA A 161 -13.10 0.48 0.91
N TRP A 162 -13.82 0.92 -0.12
CA TRP A 162 -15.22 0.56 -0.32
C TRP A 162 -15.37 -0.82 -0.96
N THR A 163 -16.24 -1.65 -0.40
CA THR A 163 -16.61 -2.96 -0.96
C THR A 163 -18.12 -3.15 -1.09
N GLY A 164 -18.90 -2.08 -0.99
CA GLY A 164 -20.36 -2.14 -1.11
C GLY A 164 -20.83 -2.31 -2.55
N SER A 165 -22.15 -2.51 -2.71
CA SER A 165 -22.83 -2.65 -3.99
C SER A 165 -23.64 -1.39 -4.37
N THR A 166 -23.29 -0.25 -3.79
CA THR A 166 -23.89 1.05 -4.07
C THR A 166 -22.81 2.08 -4.33
N VAL A 167 -23.22 3.24 -4.86
CA VAL A 167 -22.32 4.39 -5.02
C VAL A 167 -21.76 4.77 -3.64
N PRO A 168 -20.42 4.79 -3.46
CA PRO A 168 -19.79 5.12 -2.19
C PRO A 168 -20.07 6.56 -1.81
N ASP A 169 -20.25 6.81 -0.52
CA ASP A 169 -20.23 8.16 0.05
C ASP A 169 -19.01 8.26 0.98
N CYS A 170 -18.10 9.18 0.64
CA CYS A 170 -16.88 9.46 1.39
C CYS A 170 -17.16 9.87 2.84
N ALA A 171 -18.29 10.52 3.12
CA ALA A 171 -18.67 11.00 4.45
C ALA A 171 -19.47 9.97 5.25
N ALA A 172 -20.19 9.06 4.58
CA ALA A 172 -21.08 8.11 5.23
C ALA A 172 -20.34 7.10 6.14
N ASP A 173 -20.97 6.74 7.24
CA ASP A 173 -20.50 5.68 8.14
C ASP A 173 -21.17 4.35 7.81
N ASP A 174 -20.72 3.70 6.73
CA ASP A 174 -21.23 2.41 6.27
C ASP A 174 -20.28 1.26 6.63
N SER A 175 -20.85 0.11 7.00
CA SER A 175 -20.18 -1.18 7.16
C SER A 175 -19.40 -1.68 5.93
N ALA A 176 -19.74 -1.20 4.73
CA ALA A 176 -19.08 -1.52 3.48
C ALA A 176 -17.69 -0.90 3.34
N TRP A 177 -17.31 0.01 4.23
CA TRP A 177 -15.93 0.50 4.36
C TRP A 177 -15.07 -0.47 5.18
N ILE A 178 -14.07 -1.07 4.53
CA ILE A 178 -13.13 -1.99 5.17
C ILE A 178 -11.78 -1.34 5.39
N GLY A 179 -11.13 -1.62 6.53
CA GLY A 179 -9.78 -1.12 6.81
C GLY A 179 -8.72 -1.85 5.97
N LEU A 180 -7.91 -1.08 5.24
CA LEU A 180 -6.71 -1.58 4.54
C LEU A 180 -5.50 -1.59 5.46
N THR A 181 -5.42 -0.59 6.33
CA THR A 181 -4.37 -0.48 7.34
C THR A 181 -4.93 -0.73 8.73
N SER A 182 -4.10 -1.31 9.60
CA SER A 182 -4.43 -1.55 10.99
C SER A 182 -4.19 -0.30 11.81
N SER A 183 -5.26 0.32 12.33
CA SER A 183 -5.20 1.48 13.23
C SER A 183 -4.55 1.16 14.59
N GLN A 184 -4.26 -0.11 14.89
CA GLN A 184 -3.49 -0.51 16.06
C GLN A 184 -1.98 -0.39 15.85
N LEU A 185 -1.51 -0.54 14.61
CA LEU A 185 -0.10 -0.57 14.25
C LEU A 185 0.36 0.74 13.62
N VAL A 186 -0.39 1.24 12.63
CA VAL A 186 -0.04 2.41 11.83
C VAL A 186 -1.07 3.52 12.04
N ASP A 187 -0.58 4.74 12.17
CA ASP A 187 -1.37 5.97 12.18
C ASP A 187 -1.07 6.74 10.89
N ILE A 188 -2.10 6.95 10.07
CA ILE A 188 -2.01 7.70 8.82
C ILE A 188 -1.99 9.20 9.14
N VAL A 189 -0.83 9.81 9.01
CA VAL A 189 -0.64 11.24 9.30
C VAL A 189 -1.27 12.10 8.21
N ASN A 190 -1.07 11.71 6.95
CA ASN A 190 -1.58 12.45 5.81
C ASN A 190 -1.95 11.47 4.70
N PHE A 191 -3.14 11.63 4.15
CA PHE A 191 -3.50 11.04 2.87
C PHE A 191 -4.07 12.15 2.01
N ARG A 192 -3.49 12.31 0.82
CA ARG A 192 -3.91 13.31 -0.15
C ARG A 192 -4.02 12.68 -1.52
N VAL A 193 -5.11 12.97 -2.20
CA VAL A 193 -5.32 12.68 -3.61
C VAL A 193 -5.62 13.97 -4.34
N ASP A 194 -5.01 14.18 -5.50
CA ASP A 194 -5.31 15.31 -6.39
C ASP A 194 -5.02 14.94 -7.85
N ASP A 195 -5.54 15.72 -8.78
CA ASP A 195 -5.35 15.53 -10.22
C ASP A 195 -4.77 16.78 -10.90
N ASP A 196 -4.05 17.61 -10.13
CA ASP A 196 -3.55 18.92 -10.55
C ASP A 196 -2.54 18.87 -11.72
N GLN A 197 -1.94 17.71 -11.94
CA GLN A 197 -1.02 17.46 -13.05
C GLN A 197 -1.71 16.94 -14.31
N SER A 198 -3.05 16.88 -14.34
CA SER A 198 -3.80 16.51 -15.53
C SER A 198 -3.68 17.60 -16.60
N VAL A 199 -3.60 17.21 -17.87
CA VAL A 199 -3.39 18.12 -19.00
C VAL A 199 -4.50 17.93 -20.03
N GLN A 200 -4.89 19.00 -20.72
CA GLN A 200 -5.71 18.92 -21.92
C GLN A 200 -4.83 19.20 -23.14
N GLU A 201 -4.84 18.28 -24.10
CA GLU A 201 -4.06 18.35 -25.34
C GLU A 201 -5.01 18.47 -26.53
N VAL A 202 -4.68 19.33 -27.51
CA VAL A 202 -5.42 19.40 -28.77
C VAL A 202 -4.97 18.23 -29.65
N VAL A 203 -5.89 17.33 -29.97
CA VAL A 203 -5.59 16.13 -30.79
C VAL A 203 -5.87 16.38 -32.26
N ALA A 204 -6.87 17.20 -32.58
CA ALA A 204 -7.20 17.55 -33.96
C ALA A 204 -7.72 18.98 -34.06
N THR A 205 -7.57 19.57 -35.25
CA THR A 205 -8.22 20.82 -35.63
C THR A 205 -8.83 20.63 -37.00
N ASP A 206 -10.12 20.94 -37.15
CA ASP A 206 -10.82 20.82 -38.42
C ASP A 206 -10.49 22.00 -39.37
N LEU A 207 -11.00 21.92 -40.61
CA LEU A 207 -10.81 22.97 -41.63
C LEU A 207 -11.54 24.29 -41.31
N LEU A 208 -12.40 24.29 -40.28
CA LEU A 208 -13.14 25.45 -39.79
C LEU A 208 -12.50 26.07 -38.54
N GLY A 209 -11.41 25.47 -38.03
CA GLY A 209 -10.69 25.93 -36.84
C GLY A 209 -11.21 25.38 -35.51
N ASN A 210 -12.15 24.43 -35.51
CA ASN A 210 -12.62 23.78 -34.29
C ASN A 210 -11.61 22.74 -33.82
N THR A 211 -11.36 22.68 -32.51
CA THR A 211 -10.39 21.78 -31.89
C THR A 211 -11.06 20.61 -31.17
N THR A 212 -10.57 19.41 -31.38
CA THR A 212 -10.86 18.23 -30.54
C THR A 212 -9.77 18.10 -29.49
N ASN A 213 -10.15 17.95 -28.24
CA ASN A 213 -9.22 17.91 -27.12
C ASN A 213 -9.19 16.51 -26.49
N GLN A 214 -8.12 16.19 -25.78
CA GLN A 214 -8.03 14.99 -24.96
C GLN A 214 -7.52 15.39 -23.58
N ARG A 215 -8.24 14.96 -22.54
CA ARG A 215 -7.77 15.14 -21.16
C ARG A 215 -6.92 13.94 -20.76
N LEU A 216 -5.61 14.15 -20.61
CA LEU A 216 -4.68 13.22 -20.01
C LEU A 216 -4.76 13.34 -18.48
N ARG A 217 -5.37 12.38 -17.80
CA ARG A 217 -5.56 12.41 -16.34
C ARG A 217 -4.34 11.86 -15.63
N ARG A 218 -3.76 12.67 -14.74
CA ARG A 218 -2.67 12.27 -13.84
C ARG A 218 -3.14 12.45 -12.40
N VAL A 219 -3.26 11.35 -11.69
CA VAL A 219 -3.67 11.34 -10.28
C VAL A 219 -2.45 11.19 -9.39
N ARG A 220 -2.22 12.16 -8.52
CA ARG A 220 -1.19 12.11 -7.49
C ARG A 220 -1.78 11.58 -6.19
N LEU A 221 -1.14 10.54 -5.65
CA LEU A 221 -1.45 9.99 -4.34
C LEU A 221 -0.26 10.22 -3.41
N VAL A 222 -0.53 10.85 -2.27
CA VAL A 222 0.43 11.03 -1.17
C VAL A 222 -0.10 10.29 0.04
N LEU A 223 0.70 9.38 0.59
CA LEU A 223 0.39 8.61 1.79
C LEU A 223 1.55 8.74 2.78
N GLN A 224 1.28 9.35 3.93
CA GLN A 224 2.20 9.47 5.04
C GLN A 224 1.64 8.72 6.26
N GLY A 225 2.48 7.87 6.84
CA GLY A 225 2.11 7.06 7.99
C GLY A 225 3.28 6.94 8.95
N ARG A 226 2.95 6.64 10.21
CA ARG A 226 3.91 6.38 11.28
C ARG A 226 3.47 5.21 12.13
N LEU A 227 4.39 4.60 12.85
CA LEU A 227 4.01 3.60 13.85
C LEU A 227 3.33 4.25 15.05
N ARG A 228 2.31 3.59 15.58
CA ARG A 228 1.55 4.09 16.72
C ARG A 228 2.36 4.07 18.02
N ASN A 229 3.18 3.04 18.20
CA ASN A 229 3.98 2.84 19.42
C ASN A 229 5.38 3.47 19.34
N ALA A 230 5.80 3.91 18.15
CA ALA A 230 7.13 4.44 17.88
C ALA A 230 7.04 5.52 16.78
N PRO A 231 6.48 6.71 17.10
CA PRO A 231 6.16 7.74 16.12
C PRO A 231 7.38 8.35 15.43
N GLU A 232 8.60 8.07 15.90
CA GLU A 232 9.85 8.40 15.23
C GLU A 232 10.02 7.67 13.89
N PHE A 233 9.40 6.49 13.73
CA PHE A 233 9.35 5.77 12.47
C PHE A 233 8.18 6.28 11.64
N GLN A 234 8.52 7.02 10.59
CA GLN A 234 7.57 7.60 9.66
C GLN A 234 8.01 7.35 8.23
N GLN A 235 7.04 7.16 7.34
CA GLN A 235 7.27 7.00 5.93
C GLN A 235 6.28 7.84 5.13
N THR A 236 6.77 8.45 4.05
CA THR A 236 5.96 9.13 3.05
C THR A 236 6.17 8.42 1.72
N LEU A 237 5.07 8.04 1.08
CA LEU A 237 5.04 7.52 -0.27
C LEU A 237 4.25 8.49 -1.13
N GLU A 238 4.83 8.83 -2.27
CA GLU A 238 4.18 9.65 -3.29
C GLU A 238 4.27 8.92 -4.62
N THR A 239 3.17 8.93 -5.36
CA THR A 239 3.14 8.41 -6.72
C THR A 239 2.20 9.26 -7.55
N THR A 240 2.58 9.46 -8.81
CA THR A 240 1.69 10.00 -9.84
C THR A 240 1.34 8.88 -10.79
N ILE A 241 0.05 8.75 -11.11
CA ILE A 241 -0.49 7.69 -11.93
C ILE A 241 -1.20 8.30 -13.13
N ASP A 242 -0.77 7.93 -14.32
CA ASP A 242 -1.53 8.19 -15.54
C ASP A 242 -2.70 7.20 -15.65
N VAL A 243 -3.91 7.73 -15.83
CA VAL A 243 -5.11 6.92 -16.07
C VAL A 243 -5.09 6.47 -17.54
N ARG A 244 -5.30 5.17 -17.77
CA ARG A 244 -5.11 4.59 -19.13
C ARG A 244 -6.33 4.71 -20.03
N ASN A 245 -7.47 5.14 -19.49
CA ASN A 245 -8.75 5.13 -20.18
C ASN A 245 -9.32 6.54 -20.36
N ASP A 246 -8.51 7.43 -20.91
CA ASP A 246 -8.85 8.83 -21.12
C ASP A 246 -9.66 9.01 -22.41
N ILE A 247 -10.78 9.73 -22.28
CA ILE A 247 -11.77 9.95 -23.35
C ILE A 247 -11.35 11.18 -24.17
N LEU A 248 -11.63 11.15 -25.48
CA LEU A 248 -11.52 12.33 -26.36
C LEU A 248 -12.74 13.23 -26.12
N LEU A 249 -12.50 14.53 -25.88
CA LEU A 249 -13.50 15.57 -25.62
C LEU A 249 -13.69 16.48 -26.83
#